data_AF-A0AAU7C6H4-F1
#
_entry.id   AF-A0AAU7C6H4-F1
#
_cell.length_a   1.000
_cell.length_b   1.000
_cell.length_c   1.000
_cell.angle_alpha   90.00
_cell.angle_beta   90.00
_cell.angle_gamma   90.00
#
_symmetry.space_group_name_H-M   'P 1'
#
loop_
_entity.id
_entity.type
_entity.pdbx_description
1 polymer ?
#
loop_
_entity_poly.entity_id
_entity_poly.type
_entity_poly.pdbx_seq_one_letter_code
_entity_poly.pdbx_strand_id
1 'polypeptide(L)'
;MTTQKRSASTAQYWKNYYRTHTETSKDLKDKVTLLNVNKKSQDVEAVLRGYLTYHSKHAEPWMYEALALAIKMNKGPEKDFKIALGFAADMAERSHNPNHLVSVADLMLLNGEYDRVGKLLDEAAEKIPHRSEPLIMMINLAQKTKTPERMAMAIEKLFALGWPGFDERIRPEARQQAETLAKSLREEGRSPEAETLLARVAAAEYRDVFVRLTWTGDASLGLMVEEPLGATASDVMPRTVFGGAIIKLGYGTHPESVYVCPRGFDGDYTIKIETIYNNPDKPALEATLELITHEGTTDEKKETKTIRVSKTPDPVVLHLKGGHRKTAMPFLAPPTLPPTVPAAGSAKGTSNDSDKPSGSTQPAPESSKPIVVEPAQPAGVKERPR
;
A
#
# COMPACT_ATOMS: atom_id res chain seq x y z
N MET A 1 34.30 -34.54 -46.83
CA MET A 1 33.09 -33.74 -46.55
C MET A 1 32.81 -33.81 -45.07
N THR A 2 33.23 -32.79 -44.32
CA THR A 2 33.05 -32.72 -42.88
C THR A 2 31.65 -32.17 -42.60
N THR A 3 30.77 -33.00 -42.06
CA THR A 3 29.39 -32.62 -41.71
C THR A 3 29.45 -31.59 -40.59
N GLN A 4 29.32 -30.32 -40.95
CA GLN A 4 29.18 -29.22 -40.00
C GLN A 4 27.85 -29.42 -39.28
N LYS A 5 27.89 -29.98 -38.06
CA LYS A 5 26.71 -30.05 -37.16
C LYS A 5 26.16 -28.63 -37.04
N ARG A 6 24.99 -28.36 -37.63
CA ARG A 6 24.24 -27.12 -37.38
C ARG A 6 24.10 -27.00 -35.86
N SER A 7 24.64 -25.93 -35.27
CA SER A 7 24.38 -25.61 -33.89
C SER A 7 22.86 -25.51 -33.70
N ALA A 8 22.35 -26.15 -32.65
CA ALA A 8 20.93 -26.03 -32.31
C ALA A 8 20.60 -24.55 -32.09
N SER A 9 19.43 -24.09 -32.54
CA SER A 9 18.96 -22.75 -32.18
C SER A 9 18.90 -22.60 -30.66
N THR A 10 19.11 -21.39 -30.13
CA THR A 10 19.04 -21.10 -28.69
C THR A 10 17.79 -21.69 -28.03
N ALA A 11 16.63 -21.59 -28.71
CA ALA A 11 15.38 -22.21 -28.27
C ALA A 11 15.47 -23.74 -28.15
N GLN A 12 16.03 -24.42 -29.15
CA GLN A 12 16.19 -25.87 -29.12
C GLN A 12 17.19 -26.34 -28.06
N TYR A 13 18.25 -25.57 -27.82
CA TYR A 13 19.20 -25.83 -26.75
C TYR A 13 18.53 -25.80 -25.37
N TRP A 14 17.85 -24.70 -25.02
CA TRP A 14 17.20 -24.56 -23.71
C TRP A 14 16.04 -25.53 -23.51
N LYS A 15 15.30 -25.84 -24.59
CA LYS A 15 14.27 -26.89 -24.58
C LYS A 15 14.86 -28.26 -24.23
N ASN A 16 15.98 -28.63 -24.85
CA ASN A 16 16.65 -29.90 -24.55
C ASN A 16 17.23 -29.92 -23.13
N TYR A 17 17.74 -28.79 -22.65
CA TYR A 17 18.29 -28.63 -21.29
C TYR A 17 17.24 -28.95 -20.22
N TYR A 18 16.09 -28.25 -20.23
CA TYR A 18 15.03 -28.45 -19.23
C TYR A 18 14.25 -29.76 -19.39
N ARG A 19 14.46 -30.51 -20.48
CA ARG A 19 13.90 -31.87 -20.58
C ARG A 19 14.55 -32.82 -19.58
N THR A 20 15.81 -32.59 -19.20
CA THR A 20 16.58 -33.50 -18.34
C THR A 20 17.14 -32.83 -17.08
N HIS A 21 17.04 -31.50 -16.96
CA HIS A 21 17.54 -30.74 -15.82
C HIS A 21 16.38 -30.02 -15.15
N THR A 22 16.34 -30.08 -13.82
CA THR A 22 15.38 -29.32 -13.00
C THR A 22 16.14 -28.28 -12.21
N GLU A 23 15.55 -27.10 -12.05
CA GLU A 23 16.11 -26.01 -11.28
C GLU A 23 15.04 -25.40 -10.37
N THR A 24 15.48 -24.82 -9.25
CA THR A 24 14.55 -24.11 -8.37
C THR A 24 14.11 -22.78 -9.00
N SER A 25 12.98 -22.24 -8.54
CA SER A 25 12.52 -20.91 -8.97
C SER A 25 13.58 -19.83 -8.74
N LYS A 26 14.33 -19.93 -7.64
CA LYS A 26 15.45 -19.02 -7.33
C LYS A 26 16.57 -19.12 -8.37
N ASP A 27 17.03 -20.33 -8.70
CA ASP A 27 18.11 -20.52 -9.67
C ASP A 27 17.71 -20.01 -11.07
N LEU A 28 16.46 -20.27 -11.46
CA LEU A 28 15.91 -19.74 -12.70
C LEU A 28 15.87 -18.21 -12.68
N LYS A 29 15.44 -17.60 -11.58
CA LYS A 29 15.38 -16.14 -11.42
C LYS A 29 16.77 -15.50 -11.50
N ASP A 30 17.77 -16.08 -10.84
CA ASP A 30 19.15 -15.62 -10.89
C ASP A 30 19.71 -15.71 -12.33
N LYS A 31 19.43 -16.83 -13.03
CA LYS A 31 19.80 -17.01 -14.44
C LYS A 31 19.13 -15.99 -15.36
N VAL A 32 17.82 -15.81 -15.25
CA VAL A 32 17.07 -14.82 -16.05
C VAL A 32 17.57 -13.41 -15.78
N THR A 33 17.86 -13.08 -14.52
CA THR A 33 18.43 -11.78 -14.13
C THR A 33 19.78 -11.55 -14.81
N LEU A 34 20.68 -12.53 -14.76
CA LEU A 34 21.99 -12.43 -15.41
C LEU A 34 21.85 -12.26 -16.93
N LEU A 35 20.95 -13.00 -17.57
CA LEU A 35 20.71 -12.87 -19.02
C LEU A 35 20.14 -11.50 -19.38
N ASN A 36 19.21 -10.96 -18.58
CA ASN A 36 18.65 -9.62 -18.75
C ASN A 36 19.71 -8.53 -18.61
N VAL A 37 20.57 -8.59 -17.58
CA VAL A 37 21.68 -7.64 -17.38
C VAL A 37 22.62 -7.63 -18.59
N ASN A 38 22.84 -8.80 -19.20
CA ASN A 38 23.65 -8.96 -20.40
C ASN A 38 22.87 -8.71 -21.71
N LYS A 39 21.64 -8.19 -21.63
CA LYS A 39 20.77 -7.87 -22.78
C LYS A 39 20.51 -9.05 -23.72
N LYS A 40 20.52 -10.28 -23.20
CA LYS A 40 20.29 -11.52 -23.96
C LYS A 40 18.81 -11.90 -23.98
N SER A 41 17.95 -11.05 -24.52
CA SER A 41 16.49 -11.26 -24.51
C SER A 41 16.02 -12.52 -25.24
N GLN A 42 16.74 -12.96 -26.28
CA GLN A 42 16.47 -14.24 -26.96
C GLN A 42 16.72 -15.46 -26.06
N ASP A 43 17.78 -15.42 -25.25
CA ASP A 43 18.06 -16.46 -24.26
C ASP A 43 17.03 -16.45 -23.13
N VAL A 44 16.60 -15.27 -22.67
CA VAL A 44 15.56 -15.15 -21.64
C VAL A 44 14.26 -15.81 -22.10
N GLU A 45 13.80 -15.49 -23.30
CA GLU A 45 12.59 -16.11 -23.87
C GLU A 45 12.76 -17.63 -23.99
N ALA A 46 13.89 -18.09 -24.53
CA ALA A 46 14.15 -19.51 -24.71
C ALA A 46 14.23 -20.28 -23.38
N VAL A 47 14.88 -19.71 -22.37
CA VAL A 47 14.99 -20.27 -21.01
C VAL A 47 13.60 -20.41 -20.39
N LEU A 48 12.81 -19.34 -20.41
CA LEU A 48 11.48 -19.35 -19.79
C LEU A 48 10.52 -20.28 -20.51
N ARG A 49 10.50 -20.27 -21.85
CA ARG A 49 9.69 -21.23 -22.63
C ARG A 49 10.11 -22.67 -22.34
N GLY A 50 11.41 -22.95 -22.29
CA GLY A 50 11.95 -24.28 -21.97
C GLY A 50 11.50 -24.74 -20.58
N TYR A 51 11.71 -23.89 -19.56
CA TYR A 51 11.32 -24.20 -18.18
C TYR A 51 9.81 -24.41 -18.05
N LEU A 52 9.00 -23.47 -18.53
CA LEU A 52 7.54 -23.54 -18.43
C LEU A 52 6.94 -24.71 -19.22
N THR A 53 7.62 -25.21 -20.26
CA THR A 53 7.17 -26.40 -21.00
C THR A 53 7.31 -27.68 -20.18
N TYR A 54 8.41 -27.85 -19.44
CA TYR A 54 8.72 -29.11 -18.74
C TYR A 54 8.48 -29.08 -17.23
N HIS A 55 8.39 -27.89 -16.64
CA HIS A 55 8.28 -27.66 -15.20
C HIS A 55 7.12 -26.72 -14.83
N SER A 56 6.05 -26.68 -15.63
CA SER A 56 4.87 -25.81 -15.41
C SER A 56 4.23 -25.94 -14.03
N LYS A 57 4.39 -27.09 -13.34
CA LYS A 57 3.93 -27.29 -11.96
C LYS A 57 4.58 -26.36 -10.94
N HIS A 58 5.76 -25.82 -11.27
CA HIS A 58 6.51 -24.87 -10.44
C HIS A 58 6.46 -23.45 -11.00
N ALA A 59 5.54 -23.17 -11.93
CA ALA A 59 5.40 -21.84 -12.49
C ALA A 59 5.00 -20.83 -11.40
N GLU A 60 5.52 -19.62 -11.52
CA GLU A 60 5.15 -18.46 -10.70
C GLU A 60 4.74 -17.29 -11.61
N PRO A 61 3.94 -16.32 -11.13
CA PRO A 61 3.47 -15.20 -11.96
C PRO A 61 4.61 -14.46 -12.70
N TRP A 62 5.71 -14.18 -12.00
CA TRP A 62 6.85 -13.45 -12.56
C TRP A 62 7.48 -14.16 -13.78
N MET A 63 7.39 -15.49 -13.88
CA MET A 63 7.96 -16.24 -15.00
C MET A 63 7.21 -15.92 -16.30
N TYR A 64 5.88 -15.78 -16.21
CA TYR A 64 5.04 -15.41 -17.34
C TYR A 64 5.10 -13.91 -17.65
N GLU A 65 5.23 -13.05 -16.64
CA GLU A 65 5.51 -11.62 -16.83
C GLU A 65 6.83 -11.41 -17.58
N ALA A 66 7.90 -12.06 -17.12
CA ALA A 66 9.22 -11.99 -17.76
C ALA A 66 9.19 -12.58 -19.17
N LEU A 67 8.43 -13.65 -19.40
CA LEU A 67 8.26 -14.24 -20.73
C LEU A 67 7.55 -13.27 -21.67
N ALA A 68 6.45 -12.64 -21.22
CA ALA A 68 5.73 -11.64 -22.02
C ALA A 68 6.66 -10.47 -22.40
N LEU A 69 7.41 -9.94 -21.44
CA LEU A 69 8.39 -8.88 -21.70
C LEU A 69 9.47 -9.32 -22.69
N ALA A 70 10.02 -10.54 -22.55
CA ALA A 70 11.03 -11.06 -23.46
C ALA A 70 10.50 -11.23 -24.89
N ILE A 71 9.29 -11.75 -25.06
CA ILE A 71 8.61 -11.84 -26.37
C ILE A 71 8.50 -10.46 -27.00
N LYS A 72 8.05 -9.46 -26.22
CA LYS A 72 7.91 -8.07 -26.71
C LYS A 72 9.26 -7.47 -27.10
N MET A 73 10.30 -7.64 -26.30
CA MET A 73 11.66 -7.18 -26.60
C MET A 73 12.23 -7.83 -27.86
N ASN A 74 11.92 -9.11 -28.08
CA ASN A 74 12.33 -9.86 -29.27
C ASN A 74 11.46 -9.57 -30.50
N LYS A 75 10.47 -8.68 -30.40
CA LYS A 75 9.48 -8.39 -31.46
C LYS A 75 8.76 -9.67 -31.92
N GLY A 76 8.51 -10.58 -30.99
CA GLY A 76 7.76 -11.80 -31.25
C GLY A 76 6.27 -11.52 -31.55
N PRO A 77 5.50 -12.55 -31.94
CA PRO A 77 4.10 -12.38 -32.29
C PRO A 77 3.27 -11.82 -31.13
N GLU A 78 2.41 -10.84 -31.40
CA GLU A 78 1.54 -10.22 -30.39
C GLU A 78 0.66 -11.26 -29.67
N LYS A 79 0.20 -12.27 -30.40
CA LYS A 79 -0.56 -13.40 -29.84
C LYS A 79 0.19 -14.11 -28.71
N ASP A 80 1.49 -14.34 -28.88
CA ASP A 80 2.31 -15.03 -27.88
C ASP A 80 2.50 -14.15 -26.64
N PHE A 81 2.67 -12.84 -26.83
CA PHE A 81 2.72 -11.87 -25.75
C PHE A 81 1.44 -11.90 -24.91
N LYS A 82 0.25 -11.81 -25.56
CA LYS A 82 -1.04 -11.84 -24.86
C LYS A 82 -1.29 -13.17 -24.15
N ILE A 83 -0.89 -14.29 -24.75
CA ILE A 83 -1.01 -15.61 -24.11
C ILE A 83 -0.15 -15.66 -22.84
N ALA A 84 1.12 -15.23 -22.91
CA ALA A 84 2.00 -15.20 -21.73
C ALA A 84 1.43 -14.29 -20.63
N LEU A 85 0.93 -13.11 -21.00
CA LEU A 85 0.33 -12.18 -20.06
C LEU A 85 -0.97 -12.71 -19.44
N GLY A 86 -1.80 -13.42 -20.22
CA GLY A 86 -2.98 -14.12 -19.71
C GLY A 86 -2.63 -15.18 -18.66
N PHE A 87 -1.58 -15.97 -18.89
CA PHE A 87 -1.08 -16.91 -17.89
C PHE A 87 -0.52 -16.21 -16.65
N ALA A 88 0.16 -15.08 -16.79
CA ALA A 88 0.60 -14.29 -15.65
C ALA A 88 -0.59 -13.86 -14.78
N ALA A 89 -1.68 -13.39 -15.41
CA ALA A 89 -2.89 -13.00 -14.70
C ALA A 89 -3.60 -14.19 -14.02
N ASP A 90 -3.70 -15.34 -14.69
CA ASP A 90 -4.25 -16.56 -14.08
C ASP A 90 -3.47 -16.98 -12.83
N MET A 91 -2.14 -16.90 -12.89
CA MET A 91 -1.27 -17.25 -11.77
C MET A 91 -1.34 -16.23 -10.64
N ALA A 92 -1.42 -14.93 -10.97
CA ALA A 92 -1.60 -13.87 -9.98
C ALA A 92 -2.91 -14.04 -9.21
N GLU A 93 -4.03 -14.25 -9.93
CA GLU A 93 -5.35 -14.54 -9.33
C GLU A 93 -5.29 -15.77 -8.42
N ARG A 94 -4.73 -16.89 -8.90
CA ARG A 94 -4.62 -18.11 -8.08
C ARG A 94 -3.79 -17.92 -6.81
N SER A 95 -2.79 -17.04 -6.85
CA SER A 95 -1.94 -16.79 -5.69
C SER A 95 -2.60 -15.92 -4.63
N HIS A 96 -3.63 -15.14 -4.99
CA HIS A 96 -4.26 -14.11 -4.15
C HIS A 96 -3.27 -13.14 -3.47
N ASN A 97 -2.02 -13.09 -3.94
CA ASN A 97 -0.98 -12.26 -3.36
C ASN A 97 -1.09 -10.85 -3.97
N PRO A 98 -1.32 -9.81 -3.15
CA PRO A 98 -1.53 -8.45 -3.66
C PRO A 98 -0.35 -7.93 -4.48
N ASN A 99 0.89 -8.36 -4.21
CA ASN A 99 2.05 -7.94 -5.02
C ASN A 99 2.01 -8.55 -6.42
N HIS A 100 1.61 -9.82 -6.55
CA HIS A 100 1.45 -10.45 -7.87
C HIS A 100 0.30 -9.83 -8.65
N LEU A 101 -0.84 -9.58 -7.98
CA LEU A 101 -2.00 -8.93 -8.57
C LEU A 101 -1.64 -7.54 -9.15
N VAL A 102 -0.97 -6.70 -8.36
CA VAL A 102 -0.53 -5.36 -8.79
C VAL A 102 0.51 -5.42 -9.90
N SER A 103 1.52 -6.28 -9.79
CA SER A 103 2.60 -6.40 -10.79
C SER A 103 2.04 -6.76 -12.17
N VAL A 104 1.20 -7.79 -12.23
CA VAL A 104 0.58 -8.21 -13.49
C VAL A 104 -0.40 -7.14 -14.00
N ALA A 105 -1.20 -6.53 -13.13
CA ALA A 105 -2.11 -5.46 -13.51
C ALA A 105 -1.37 -4.25 -14.13
N ASP A 106 -0.19 -3.89 -13.60
CA ASP A 106 0.64 -2.82 -14.13
C ASP A 106 1.16 -3.16 -15.53
N LEU A 107 1.69 -4.38 -15.70
CA LEU A 107 2.13 -4.84 -17.00
C LEU A 107 0.98 -4.86 -18.01
N MET A 108 -0.21 -5.31 -17.62
CA MET A 108 -1.39 -5.29 -18.48
C MET A 108 -1.84 -3.87 -18.85
N LEU A 109 -1.89 -2.96 -17.86
CA LEU A 109 -2.28 -1.57 -18.04
C LEU A 109 -1.32 -0.83 -18.99
N LEU A 110 -0.01 -0.99 -18.81
CA LEU A 110 1.03 -0.39 -19.66
C LEU A 110 0.99 -0.87 -21.11
N ASN A 111 0.39 -2.04 -21.36
CA ASN A 111 0.35 -2.66 -22.68
C ASN A 111 -1.04 -2.57 -23.36
N GLY A 112 -2.00 -1.88 -22.75
CA GLY A 112 -3.34 -1.72 -23.34
C GLY A 112 -4.26 -2.93 -23.18
N GLU A 113 -3.89 -3.91 -22.35
CA GLU A 113 -4.64 -5.14 -22.13
C GLU A 113 -5.57 -4.98 -20.92
N TYR A 114 -6.65 -4.22 -21.07
CA TYR A 114 -7.42 -3.70 -19.93
C TYR A 114 -8.42 -4.68 -19.30
N ASP A 115 -8.86 -5.71 -20.03
CA ASP A 115 -10.03 -6.55 -19.68
C ASP A 115 -9.99 -7.14 -18.27
N ARG A 116 -8.79 -7.50 -17.78
CA ARG A 116 -8.61 -8.12 -16.46
C ARG A 116 -8.03 -7.18 -15.41
N VAL A 117 -7.52 -6.02 -15.80
CA VAL A 117 -6.80 -5.09 -14.90
C VAL A 117 -7.69 -4.69 -13.74
N GLY A 118 -8.96 -4.34 -14.00
CA GLY A 118 -9.90 -3.92 -12.97
C GLY A 118 -10.04 -4.96 -11.86
N LYS A 119 -10.31 -6.22 -12.22
CA LYS A 119 -10.47 -7.32 -11.26
C LYS A 119 -9.23 -7.52 -10.38
N LEU A 120 -8.04 -7.51 -10.98
CA LEU A 120 -6.78 -7.67 -10.26
C LEU A 120 -6.56 -6.53 -9.25
N LEU A 121 -6.83 -5.28 -9.66
CA LEU A 121 -6.66 -4.11 -8.82
C LEU A 121 -7.72 -4.01 -7.72
N ASP A 122 -8.96 -4.40 -8.02
CA ASP A 122 -10.08 -4.43 -7.06
C ASP A 122 -9.72 -5.36 -5.89
N GLU A 123 -9.27 -6.59 -6.19
CA GLU A 123 -8.84 -7.56 -5.16
C GLU A 123 -7.59 -7.09 -4.40
N ALA A 124 -6.60 -6.51 -5.10
CA ALA A 124 -5.42 -5.98 -4.44
C ALA A 124 -5.77 -4.87 -3.45
N ALA A 125 -6.58 -3.88 -3.87
CA ALA A 125 -6.97 -2.76 -3.03
C ALA A 125 -7.74 -3.17 -1.76
N GLU A 126 -8.48 -4.28 -1.81
CA GLU A 126 -9.14 -4.85 -0.63
C GLU A 126 -8.15 -5.45 0.37
N LYS A 127 -7.08 -6.10 -0.10
CA LYS A 127 -6.07 -6.74 0.76
C LYS A 127 -5.04 -5.76 1.33
N ILE A 128 -4.72 -4.71 0.57
CA ILE A 128 -3.71 -3.69 0.92
C ILE A 128 -4.28 -2.27 0.81
N PRO A 129 -5.34 -1.92 1.56
CA PRO A 129 -5.98 -0.61 1.45
C PRO A 129 -5.05 0.57 1.77
N HIS A 130 -3.98 0.33 2.53
CA HIS A 130 -2.98 1.35 2.89
C HIS A 130 -1.94 1.63 1.78
N ARG A 131 -2.04 0.96 0.63
CA ARG A 131 -1.21 1.20 -0.55
C ARG A 131 -2.00 2.00 -1.58
N SER A 132 -1.47 3.14 -2.00
CA SER A 132 -2.15 4.02 -2.98
C SER A 132 -2.02 3.49 -4.40
N GLU A 133 -0.98 2.70 -4.69
CA GLU A 133 -0.63 2.27 -6.04
C GLU A 133 -1.80 1.59 -6.76
N PRO A 134 -2.52 0.61 -6.16
CA PRO A 134 -3.68 0.00 -6.82
C PRO A 134 -4.79 1.02 -7.13
N LEU A 135 -5.03 1.98 -6.23
CA LEU A 135 -6.07 3.01 -6.40
C LEU A 135 -5.71 3.99 -7.53
N ILE A 136 -4.45 4.43 -7.58
CA ILE A 136 -3.94 5.29 -8.65
C ILE A 136 -4.01 4.57 -10.00
N MET A 137 -3.65 3.29 -10.05
CA MET A 137 -3.77 2.48 -11.26
C MET A 137 -5.23 2.31 -11.70
N MET A 138 -6.19 2.22 -10.78
CA MET A 138 -7.62 2.20 -11.12
C MET A 138 -8.11 3.52 -11.71
N ILE A 139 -7.62 4.66 -11.21
CA ILE A 139 -7.89 5.99 -11.81
C ILE A 139 -7.36 6.02 -13.25
N ASN A 140 -6.12 5.55 -13.47
CA ASN A 140 -5.52 5.47 -14.80
C ASN A 140 -6.32 4.54 -15.73
N LEU A 141 -6.70 3.36 -15.24
CA LEU A 141 -7.55 2.42 -15.99
C LEU A 141 -8.86 3.08 -16.40
N ALA A 142 -9.56 3.72 -15.46
CA ALA A 142 -10.82 4.40 -15.72
C ALA A 142 -10.68 5.53 -16.76
N GLN A 143 -9.56 6.25 -16.77
CA GLN A 143 -9.26 7.24 -17.80
C GLN A 143 -9.08 6.59 -19.18
N LYS A 144 -8.40 5.44 -19.26
CA LYS A 144 -8.18 4.70 -20.53
C LYS A 144 -9.46 4.06 -21.06
N THR A 145 -10.31 3.54 -20.18
CA THR A 145 -11.55 2.84 -20.54
C THR A 145 -12.80 3.73 -20.51
N LYS A 146 -12.64 5.02 -20.19
CA LYS A 146 -13.72 6.00 -20.05
C LYS A 146 -14.85 5.52 -19.13
N THR A 147 -14.47 5.00 -17.97
CA THR A 147 -15.37 4.38 -16.99
C THR A 147 -15.51 5.28 -15.75
N PRO A 148 -16.45 6.25 -15.75
CA PRO A 148 -16.60 7.22 -14.65
C PRO A 148 -16.86 6.56 -13.30
N GLU A 149 -17.66 5.50 -13.27
CA GLU A 149 -17.96 4.75 -12.04
C GLU A 149 -16.69 4.23 -11.36
N ARG A 150 -15.78 3.62 -12.13
CA ARG A 150 -14.51 3.12 -11.61
C ARG A 150 -13.61 4.25 -11.10
N MET A 151 -13.60 5.39 -11.80
CA MET A 151 -12.84 6.55 -11.36
C MET A 151 -13.36 7.08 -10.03
N ALA A 152 -14.68 7.25 -9.89
CA ALA A 152 -15.30 7.71 -8.65
C ALA A 152 -15.00 6.76 -7.49
N MET A 153 -15.18 5.45 -7.67
CA MET A 153 -14.87 4.45 -6.64
C MET A 153 -13.40 4.46 -6.22
N ALA A 154 -12.47 4.61 -7.17
CA ALA A 154 -11.04 4.65 -6.87
C ALA A 154 -10.66 5.92 -6.09
N ILE A 155 -11.20 7.08 -6.48
CA ILE A 155 -10.96 8.35 -5.80
C ILE A 155 -11.59 8.36 -4.41
N GLU A 156 -12.80 7.83 -4.24
CA GLU A 156 -13.43 7.70 -2.92
C GLU A 156 -12.60 6.85 -1.96
N LYS A 157 -12.10 5.69 -2.42
CA LYS A 157 -11.20 4.85 -1.63
C LYS A 157 -9.88 5.56 -1.32
N LEU A 158 -9.35 6.33 -2.28
CA LEU A 158 -8.12 7.09 -2.09
C LEU A 158 -8.31 8.21 -1.05
N PHE A 159 -9.43 8.93 -1.11
CA PHE A 159 -9.71 10.06 -0.22
C PHE A 159 -10.14 9.63 1.18
N ALA A 160 -10.54 8.36 1.36
CA ALA A 160 -10.88 7.77 2.65
C ALA A 160 -9.69 7.56 3.60
N LEU A 161 -8.46 7.92 3.17
CA LEU A 161 -7.20 7.73 3.87
C LEU A 161 -6.35 9.00 3.81
N GLY A 162 -5.50 9.22 4.83
CA GLY A 162 -4.42 10.20 4.76
C GLY A 162 -3.14 9.61 4.14
N TRP A 163 -2.41 10.40 3.36
CA TRP A 163 -1.20 9.99 2.62
C TRP A 163 0.08 10.74 3.03
N PRO A 164 0.87 10.20 3.99
CA PRO A 164 2.12 10.81 4.42
C PRO A 164 3.05 11.16 3.26
N GLY A 165 3.50 12.42 3.22
CA GLY A 165 4.47 12.92 2.25
C GLY A 165 3.92 13.25 0.85
N PHE A 166 2.65 12.94 0.55
CA PHE A 166 2.09 13.25 -0.77
C PHE A 166 0.56 13.51 -0.82
N ASP A 167 -0.14 13.58 0.32
CA ASP A 167 -1.59 13.87 0.39
C ASP A 167 -1.96 15.17 -0.33
N GLU A 168 -1.20 16.24 -0.05
CA GLU A 168 -1.37 17.57 -0.64
C GLU A 168 -1.23 17.55 -2.17
N ARG A 169 -0.47 16.59 -2.72
CA ARG A 169 -0.26 16.43 -4.16
C ARG A 169 -1.32 15.51 -4.79
N ILE A 170 -1.63 14.38 -4.17
CA ILE A 170 -2.46 13.35 -4.80
C ILE A 170 -3.95 13.74 -4.87
N ARG A 171 -4.46 14.49 -3.89
CA ARG A 171 -5.85 14.97 -3.90
C ARG A 171 -6.16 15.86 -5.11
N PRO A 172 -5.42 16.96 -5.36
CA PRO A 172 -5.65 17.77 -6.56
C PRO A 172 -5.37 17.02 -7.87
N GLU A 173 -4.37 16.13 -7.91
CA GLU A 173 -4.14 15.29 -9.10
C GLU A 173 -5.34 14.39 -9.41
N ALA A 174 -5.92 13.73 -8.40
CA ALA A 174 -7.11 12.88 -8.56
C ALA A 174 -8.33 13.67 -9.06
N ARG A 175 -8.56 14.88 -8.52
CA ARG A 175 -9.59 15.80 -9.03
C ARG A 175 -9.36 16.15 -10.49
N GLN A 176 -8.13 16.49 -10.85
CA GLN A 176 -7.80 16.84 -12.23
C GLN A 176 -8.05 15.68 -13.21
N GLN A 177 -7.79 14.44 -12.80
CA GLN A 177 -8.13 13.26 -13.61
C GLN A 177 -9.65 13.12 -13.78
N ALA A 178 -10.43 13.29 -12.71
CA ALA A 178 -11.89 13.26 -12.78
C ALA A 178 -12.46 14.34 -13.71
N GLU A 179 -11.94 15.56 -13.64
CA GLU A 179 -12.31 16.66 -14.53
C GLU A 179 -11.96 16.36 -16.00
N THR A 180 -10.79 15.75 -16.23
CA THR A 180 -10.34 15.35 -17.56
C THR A 180 -11.27 14.31 -18.17
N LEU A 181 -11.64 13.27 -17.41
CA LEU A 181 -12.61 12.28 -17.83
C LEU A 181 -14.00 12.89 -18.04
N ALA A 182 -14.48 13.72 -17.10
CA ALA A 182 -15.78 14.40 -17.21
C ALA A 182 -15.87 15.26 -18.48
N LYS A 183 -14.79 15.96 -18.85
CA LYS A 183 -14.73 16.71 -20.12
C LYS A 183 -14.90 15.79 -21.33
N SER A 184 -14.15 14.69 -21.41
CA SER A 184 -14.29 13.71 -22.51
C SER A 184 -15.72 13.14 -22.57
N LEU A 185 -16.32 12.83 -21.42
CA LEU A 185 -17.68 12.29 -21.35
C LEU A 185 -18.71 13.30 -21.87
N ARG A 186 -18.60 14.59 -21.53
CA ARG A 186 -19.48 15.64 -22.06
C ARG A 186 -19.34 15.78 -23.58
N GLU A 187 -18.13 15.75 -24.11
CA GLU A 187 -17.85 15.79 -25.56
C GLU A 187 -18.48 14.59 -26.30
N GLU A 188 -18.64 13.45 -25.62
CA GLU A 188 -19.29 12.23 -26.13
C GLU A 188 -20.82 12.21 -25.90
N GLY A 189 -21.41 13.28 -25.36
CA GLY A 189 -22.84 13.35 -25.04
C GLY A 189 -23.24 12.58 -23.76
N ARG A 190 -22.28 12.13 -22.96
CA ARG A 190 -22.47 11.42 -21.68
C ARG A 190 -22.45 12.37 -20.47
N SER A 191 -23.06 13.56 -20.62
CA SER A 191 -23.06 14.59 -19.58
C SER A 191 -23.60 14.13 -18.22
N PRO A 192 -24.70 13.35 -18.12
CA PRO A 192 -25.18 12.87 -16.82
C PRO A 192 -24.16 12.05 -16.04
N GLU A 193 -23.36 11.22 -16.74
CA GLU A 193 -22.29 10.44 -16.12
C GLU A 193 -21.12 11.33 -15.67
N ALA A 194 -20.80 12.38 -16.43
CA ALA A 194 -19.79 13.36 -16.08
C ALA A 194 -20.16 14.12 -14.79
N GLU A 195 -21.40 14.61 -14.68
CA GLU A 195 -21.86 15.31 -13.48
C GLU A 195 -21.92 14.39 -12.27
N THR A 196 -22.33 13.13 -12.47
CA THR A 196 -22.34 12.12 -11.40
C THR A 196 -20.92 11.86 -10.88
N LEU A 197 -19.93 11.72 -11.78
CA LEU A 197 -18.52 11.56 -11.40
C LEU A 197 -18.04 12.74 -10.54
N LEU A 198 -18.25 13.97 -10.99
CA LEU A 198 -17.76 15.16 -10.28
C LEU A 198 -18.46 15.34 -8.93
N ALA A 199 -19.78 15.08 -8.86
CA ALA A 199 -20.53 15.13 -7.61
C ALA A 199 -20.00 14.12 -6.59
N ARG A 200 -19.69 12.88 -7.02
CA ARG A 200 -19.10 11.85 -6.16
C ARG A 200 -17.70 12.23 -5.67
N VAL A 201 -16.85 12.75 -6.56
CA VAL A 201 -15.51 13.21 -6.16
C VAL A 201 -15.59 14.35 -5.15
N ALA A 202 -16.47 15.33 -5.36
CA ALA A 202 -16.69 16.41 -4.40
C ALA A 202 -17.21 15.88 -3.05
N ALA A 203 -18.16 14.95 -3.07
CA ALA A 203 -18.71 14.32 -1.86
C ALA A 203 -17.68 13.46 -1.11
N ALA A 204 -16.56 13.08 -1.73
CA ALA A 204 -15.53 12.27 -1.10
C ALA A 204 -14.51 13.09 -0.29
N GLU A 205 -14.44 14.42 -0.48
CA GLU A 205 -13.37 15.28 0.05
C GLU A 205 -13.42 15.52 1.56
N TYR A 206 -14.57 15.30 2.20
CA TYR A 206 -14.71 15.58 3.63
C TYR A 206 -13.70 14.80 4.47
N ARG A 207 -13.37 15.35 5.63
CA ARG A 207 -12.50 14.69 6.61
C ARG A 207 -13.17 14.71 7.99
N ASP A 208 -13.32 13.54 8.59
CA ASP A 208 -13.91 13.42 9.91
C ASP A 208 -13.08 14.10 11.00
N VAL A 209 -11.75 14.00 10.90
CA VAL A 209 -10.81 14.68 11.79
C VAL A 209 -9.73 15.39 10.98
N PHE A 210 -9.49 16.66 11.31
CA PHE A 210 -8.34 17.42 10.85
C PHE A 210 -7.71 18.12 12.06
N VAL A 211 -6.40 17.99 12.19
CA VAL A 211 -5.62 18.58 13.27
C VAL A 211 -4.44 19.31 12.64
N ARG A 212 -4.29 20.58 12.95
CA ARG A 212 -3.18 21.41 12.48
C ARG A 212 -2.49 22.06 13.65
N LEU A 213 -1.19 21.79 13.77
CA LEU A 213 -0.30 22.43 14.72
C LEU A 213 0.58 23.43 13.96
N THR A 214 0.55 24.69 14.38
CA THR A 214 1.44 25.74 13.85
C THR A 214 2.16 26.42 15.00
N TRP A 215 3.41 26.85 14.79
CA TRP A 215 4.17 27.58 15.80
C TRP A 215 5.08 28.60 15.16
N THR A 216 5.59 29.50 15.99
CA THR A 216 6.61 30.49 15.61
C THR A 216 7.90 30.19 16.35
N GLY A 217 9.01 30.76 15.88
CA GLY A 217 10.34 30.48 16.43
C GLY A 217 11.04 29.31 15.75
N ASP A 218 12.25 29.02 16.21
CA ASP A 218 13.11 27.94 15.73
C ASP A 218 12.97 26.72 16.65
N ALA A 219 11.91 25.96 16.41
CA ALA A 219 11.58 24.76 17.17
C ALA A 219 11.10 23.64 16.25
N SER A 220 11.26 22.41 16.72
CA SER A 220 10.67 21.20 16.12
C SER A 220 9.69 20.61 17.12
N LEU A 221 8.41 20.66 16.78
CA LEU A 221 7.33 20.09 17.57
C LEU A 221 6.79 18.84 16.85
N GLY A 222 6.87 17.70 17.52
CA GLY A 222 6.27 16.45 17.08
C GLY A 222 4.77 16.46 17.34
N LEU A 223 4.00 15.95 16.38
CA LEU A 223 2.57 15.74 16.53
C LEU A 223 2.32 14.24 16.69
N MET A 224 1.53 13.87 17.69
CA MET A 224 1.10 12.51 17.89
C MET A 224 -0.40 12.47 18.12
N VAL A 225 -1.10 11.57 17.44
CA VAL A 225 -2.54 11.41 17.57
C VAL A 225 -2.86 9.95 17.86
N GLU A 226 -3.40 9.70 19.04
CA GLU A 226 -3.95 8.41 19.44
C GLU A 226 -5.44 8.37 19.09
N GLU A 227 -5.84 7.36 18.32
CA GLU A 227 -7.21 7.17 17.84
C GLU A 227 -8.05 6.34 18.84
N PRO A 228 -9.39 6.37 18.78
CA PRO A 228 -10.27 5.76 19.79
C PRO A 228 -10.06 4.26 20.08
N LEU A 229 -9.46 3.54 19.14
CA LEU A 229 -9.17 2.10 19.26
C LEU A 229 -7.68 1.80 19.55
N GLY A 230 -6.92 2.81 20.00
CA GLY A 230 -5.56 2.66 20.54
C GLY A 230 -4.43 2.68 19.51
N ALA A 231 -4.71 2.92 18.22
CA ALA A 231 -3.65 3.13 17.24
C ALA A 231 -3.13 4.56 17.31
N THR A 232 -1.83 4.77 17.07
CA THR A 232 -1.20 6.08 17.18
C THR A 232 -0.48 6.45 15.90
N ALA A 233 -0.77 7.63 15.36
CA ALA A 233 0.03 8.28 14.33
C ALA A 233 1.08 9.18 14.99
N SER A 234 2.32 9.13 14.49
CA SER A 234 3.46 9.93 14.95
C SER A 234 4.46 10.13 13.82
N ASP A 235 5.48 10.96 14.00
CA ASP A 235 6.46 11.26 12.94
C ASP A 235 7.16 10.00 12.39
N VAL A 236 7.42 8.99 13.24
CA VAL A 236 8.06 7.72 12.87
C VAL A 236 7.08 6.68 12.30
N MET A 237 5.81 6.77 12.68
CA MET A 237 4.73 5.93 12.19
C MET A 237 3.58 6.85 11.77
N PRO A 238 3.69 7.50 10.59
CA PRO A 238 2.83 8.62 10.24
C PRO A 238 1.43 8.19 9.82
N ARG A 239 1.09 6.90 9.84
CA ARG A 239 -0.24 6.41 9.51
C ARG A 239 -0.65 5.26 10.44
N THR A 240 -1.91 5.26 10.83
CA THR A 240 -2.54 4.17 11.57
C THR A 240 -3.22 3.13 10.66
N VAL A 241 -3.51 1.96 11.23
CA VAL A 241 -4.33 0.93 10.59
C VAL A 241 -5.80 1.34 10.40
N PHE A 242 -6.24 2.45 10.97
CA PHE A 242 -7.61 2.97 10.86
C PHE A 242 -7.76 4.06 9.79
N GLY A 243 -6.64 4.55 9.24
CA GLY A 243 -6.62 5.45 8.09
C GLY A 243 -6.25 6.89 8.40
N GLY A 244 -6.12 7.22 9.68
CA GLY A 244 -5.55 8.49 10.13
C GLY A 244 -4.06 8.56 9.81
N ALA A 245 -3.60 9.75 9.43
CA ALA A 245 -2.21 9.97 9.09
C ALA A 245 -1.74 11.41 9.33
N ILE A 246 -0.47 11.54 9.73
CA ILE A 246 0.28 12.79 9.65
C ILE A 246 0.74 12.96 8.21
N ILE A 247 0.15 13.95 7.53
CA ILE A 247 0.38 14.22 6.11
C ILE A 247 1.46 15.27 5.87
N LYS A 248 1.73 16.08 6.89
CA LYS A 248 2.74 17.13 6.86
C LYS A 248 3.47 17.19 8.19
N LEU A 249 4.79 17.29 8.12
CA LEU A 249 5.68 17.46 9.26
C LEU A 249 6.25 18.88 9.22
N GLY A 250 6.15 19.59 10.34
CA GLY A 250 6.58 20.98 10.42
C GLY A 250 8.09 21.13 10.39
N TYR A 251 8.59 21.72 9.30
CA TYR A 251 9.97 22.17 9.15
C TYR A 251 9.99 23.58 8.51
N GLY A 252 11.05 24.35 8.75
CA GLY A 252 11.29 25.63 8.08
C GLY A 252 10.72 26.87 8.79
N THR A 253 10.50 27.95 8.03
CA THR A 253 10.18 29.29 8.56
C THR A 253 8.72 29.49 8.97
N HIS A 254 7.82 28.62 8.51
CA HIS A 254 6.41 28.57 8.90
C HIS A 254 6.05 27.11 9.23
N PRO A 255 6.57 26.59 10.34
CA PRO A 255 6.47 25.18 10.63
C PRO A 255 5.02 24.81 10.96
N GLU A 256 4.54 23.78 10.26
CA GLU A 256 3.18 23.27 10.35
C GLU A 256 3.19 21.74 10.31
N SER A 257 2.59 21.11 11.31
CA SER A 257 2.32 19.67 11.31
C SER A 257 0.83 19.43 11.16
N VAL A 258 0.44 18.53 10.26
CA VAL A 258 -0.97 18.25 9.94
C VAL A 258 -1.25 16.77 10.05
N TYR A 259 -2.23 16.43 10.88
CA TYR A 259 -2.86 15.12 10.94
C TYR A 259 -4.26 15.18 10.34
N VAL A 260 -4.62 14.14 9.59
CA VAL A 260 -5.97 13.96 9.04
C VAL A 260 -6.44 12.54 9.27
N CYS A 261 -7.72 12.37 9.56
CA CYS A 261 -8.42 11.09 9.51
C CYS A 261 -9.68 11.29 8.66
N PRO A 262 -9.63 11.00 7.34
CA PRO A 262 -10.76 11.32 6.48
C PRO A 262 -12.03 10.56 6.82
N ARG A 263 -11.89 9.32 7.27
CA ARG A 263 -12.98 8.51 7.85
C ARG A 263 -12.51 7.99 9.19
N GLY A 264 -13.08 8.53 10.26
CA GLY A 264 -12.73 8.24 11.65
C GLY A 264 -13.76 7.37 12.35
N PHE A 265 -13.33 6.71 13.43
CA PHE A 265 -14.22 6.03 14.36
C PHE A 265 -14.78 7.03 15.36
N ASP A 266 -16.01 6.79 15.83
CA ASP A 266 -16.53 7.54 16.97
C ASP A 266 -15.64 7.36 18.20
N GLY A 267 -15.45 8.44 18.96
CA GLY A 267 -14.72 8.44 20.23
C GLY A 267 -13.66 9.53 20.34
N ASP A 268 -12.71 9.29 21.22
CA ASP A 268 -11.72 10.28 21.64
C ASP A 268 -10.43 10.13 20.83
N TYR A 269 -10.06 11.21 20.15
CA TYR A 269 -8.75 11.38 19.54
C TYR A 269 -7.89 12.17 20.53
N THR A 270 -6.83 11.55 21.05
CA THR A 270 -5.91 12.20 22.00
C THR A 270 -4.70 12.75 21.25
N ILE A 271 -4.61 14.08 21.18
CA ILE A 271 -3.52 14.81 20.56
C ILE A 271 -2.44 15.09 21.60
N LYS A 272 -1.23 14.60 21.35
CA LYS A 272 -0.03 14.85 22.14
C LYS A 272 0.94 15.64 21.29
N ILE A 273 1.56 16.64 21.90
CA ILE A 273 2.59 17.47 21.28
C ILE A 273 3.89 17.18 22.03
N GLU A 274 4.97 16.95 21.31
CA GLU A 274 6.29 16.74 21.90
C GLU A 274 7.25 17.82 21.44
N THR A 275 7.99 18.42 22.36
CA THR A 275 9.07 19.34 21.98
C THR A 275 10.34 18.53 21.70
N ILE A 276 10.66 18.33 20.43
CA ILE A 276 11.86 17.61 19.97
C ILE A 276 13.09 18.54 20.08
N TYR A 277 12.92 19.78 19.63
CA TYR A 277 13.95 20.82 19.66
C TYR A 277 13.30 22.19 19.88
N ASN A 278 13.96 23.07 20.63
CA ASN A 278 13.56 24.46 20.79
C ASN A 278 14.80 25.33 21.02
N ASN A 279 15.11 26.22 20.08
CA ASN A 279 16.28 27.07 20.12
C ASN A 279 16.15 28.12 21.25
N PRO A 280 17.09 28.20 22.21
CA PRO A 280 17.02 29.20 23.29
C PRO A 280 17.09 30.66 22.80
N ASP A 281 17.70 30.93 21.65
CA ASP A 281 17.86 32.30 21.12
C ASP A 281 16.62 32.79 20.37
N LYS A 282 15.81 31.87 19.83
CA LYS A 282 14.57 32.15 19.09
C LYS A 282 13.49 31.12 19.44
N PRO A 283 13.08 31.02 20.71
CA PRO A 283 12.26 29.90 21.13
C PRO A 283 10.83 30.01 20.61
N ALA A 284 10.22 28.85 20.36
CA ALA A 284 8.77 28.74 20.34
C ALA A 284 8.26 28.74 21.79
N LEU A 285 7.45 29.74 22.15
CA LEU A 285 6.83 29.84 23.48
C LEU A 285 5.40 29.27 23.48
N GLU A 286 4.71 29.44 22.36
CA GLU A 286 3.33 29.02 22.16
C GLU A 286 3.19 28.38 20.77
N ALA A 287 2.30 27.41 20.69
CA ALA A 287 1.84 26.82 19.44
C ALA A 287 0.31 26.94 19.35
N THR A 288 -0.20 27.06 18.14
CA THR A 288 -1.63 27.08 17.85
C THR A 288 -2.04 25.71 17.34
N LEU A 289 -2.96 25.07 18.05
CA LEU A 289 -3.58 23.80 17.69
C LEU A 289 -5.01 24.07 17.19
N GLU A 290 -5.23 23.87 15.90
CA GLU A 290 -6.55 23.87 15.30
C GLU A 290 -7.06 22.43 15.19
N LEU A 291 -8.30 22.24 15.63
CA LEU A 291 -9.01 20.98 15.64
C LEU A 291 -10.31 21.16 14.86
N ILE A 292 -10.53 20.32 13.86
CA ILE A 292 -11.74 20.34 13.05
C ILE A 292 -12.34 18.94 13.04
N THR A 293 -13.63 18.82 13.34
CA THR A 293 -14.41 17.62 13.08
C THR A 293 -15.35 17.83 11.91
N HIS A 294 -15.57 16.79 11.10
CA HIS A 294 -16.50 16.81 9.96
C HIS A 294 -16.20 17.92 8.95
N GLU A 295 -14.91 18.18 8.72
CA GLU A 295 -14.43 19.20 7.80
C GLU A 295 -14.97 18.97 6.38
N GLY A 296 -15.47 20.02 5.75
CA GLY A 296 -16.06 19.98 4.41
C GLY A 296 -17.51 19.48 4.38
N THR A 297 -18.17 19.34 5.52
CA THR A 297 -19.59 18.97 5.64
C THR A 297 -20.42 20.09 6.28
N THR A 298 -21.74 19.92 6.33
CA THR A 298 -22.63 20.82 7.08
C THR A 298 -22.48 20.72 8.59
N ASP A 299 -21.86 19.65 9.10
CA ASP A 299 -21.67 19.39 10.54
C ASP A 299 -20.27 19.80 11.03
N GLU A 300 -19.53 20.56 10.22
CA GLU A 300 -18.18 21.03 10.53
C GLU A 300 -18.12 21.82 11.85
N LYS A 301 -17.18 21.47 12.71
CA LYS A 301 -16.89 22.20 13.95
C LYS A 301 -15.41 22.48 14.06
N LYS A 302 -15.07 23.72 14.39
CA LYS A 302 -13.70 24.20 14.55
C LYS A 302 -13.45 24.66 15.97
N GLU A 303 -12.33 24.24 16.52
CA GLU A 303 -11.82 24.70 17.81
C GLU A 303 -10.34 25.04 17.66
N THR A 304 -9.92 26.18 18.24
CA THR A 304 -8.52 26.59 18.26
C THR A 304 -8.05 26.71 19.69
N LYS A 305 -6.90 26.09 20.00
CA LYS A 305 -6.26 26.15 21.33
C LYS A 305 -4.85 26.68 21.23
N THR A 306 -4.48 27.53 22.17
CA THR A 306 -3.09 27.92 22.39
C THR A 306 -2.45 26.90 23.33
N ILE A 307 -1.35 26.31 22.90
CA ILE A 307 -0.56 25.33 23.66
C ILE A 307 0.72 26.01 24.10
N ARG A 308 0.96 26.05 25.41
CA ARG A 308 2.24 26.50 25.94
C ARG A 308 3.30 25.46 25.64
N VAL A 309 4.35 25.86 24.94
CA VAL A 309 5.45 24.95 24.58
C VAL A 309 6.22 24.58 25.86
N SER A 310 6.30 23.28 26.10
CA SER A 310 7.04 22.67 27.20
C SER A 310 7.50 21.27 26.76
N LYS A 311 8.30 20.56 27.57
CA LYS A 311 8.83 19.25 27.17
C LYS A 311 7.72 18.29 26.73
N THR A 312 6.63 18.24 27.50
CA THR A 312 5.43 17.43 27.25
C THR A 312 4.20 18.20 27.73
N PRO A 313 3.60 19.07 26.90
CA PRO A 313 2.35 19.75 27.22
C PRO A 313 1.23 18.75 27.53
N ASP A 314 0.21 19.20 28.28
CA ASP A 314 -0.95 18.36 28.56
C ASP A 314 -1.64 17.94 27.25
N PRO A 315 -2.06 16.66 27.13
CA PRO A 315 -2.76 16.19 25.94
C PRO A 315 -4.08 16.94 25.73
N VAL A 316 -4.43 17.15 24.47
CA VAL A 316 -5.72 17.72 24.07
C VAL A 316 -6.59 16.60 23.52
N VAL A 317 -7.82 16.50 24.01
CA VAL A 317 -8.79 15.51 23.51
C VAL A 317 -9.75 16.17 22.52
N LEU A 318 -9.93 15.53 21.37
CA LEU A 318 -10.94 15.86 20.36
C LEU A 318 -11.97 14.74 20.34
N HIS A 319 -13.23 15.08 20.62
CA HIS A 319 -14.33 14.11 20.61
C HIS A 319 -15.01 14.07 19.23
N LEU A 320 -14.94 12.93 18.56
CA LEU A 320 -15.66 12.69 17.30
C LEU A 320 -16.96 11.91 17.57
N LYS A 321 -18.08 12.44 17.09
CA LYS A 321 -19.37 11.75 17.01
C LYS A 321 -19.91 11.85 15.60
N GLY A 322 -20.35 10.73 15.02
CA GLY A 322 -20.79 10.64 13.63
C GLY A 322 -19.66 10.27 12.67
N GLY A 323 -18.57 9.66 13.13
CA GLY A 323 -17.47 9.21 12.29
C GLY A 323 -17.89 8.14 11.28
N HIS A 324 -17.30 8.19 10.09
CA HIS A 324 -17.69 7.38 8.94
C HIS A 324 -16.95 6.04 8.84
N ARG A 325 -15.97 5.76 9.70
CA ARG A 325 -15.32 4.44 9.79
C ARG A 325 -16.06 3.54 10.76
N LYS A 326 -16.49 2.37 10.29
CA LYS A 326 -17.22 1.38 11.09
C LYS A 326 -16.45 0.07 11.32
N THR A 327 -15.45 -0.21 10.48
CA THR A 327 -14.62 -1.41 10.56
C THR A 327 -13.15 -1.07 10.37
N ALA A 328 -12.27 -1.84 11.04
CA ALA A 328 -10.84 -1.72 10.84
C ALA A 328 -10.46 -2.21 9.42
N MET A 329 -9.44 -1.59 8.84
CA MET A 329 -8.97 -1.99 7.51
C MET A 329 -8.01 -3.18 7.62
N PRO A 330 -7.99 -4.08 6.62
CA PRO A 330 -6.97 -5.10 6.51
C PRO A 330 -5.57 -4.48 6.55
N PHE A 331 -4.73 -5.01 7.44
CA PHE A 331 -3.33 -4.61 7.55
C PHE A 331 -2.44 -5.83 7.33
N LEU A 332 -1.57 -5.75 6.33
CA LEU A 332 -0.49 -6.72 6.16
C LEU A 332 0.76 -6.13 6.79
N ALA A 333 1.17 -6.71 7.93
CA ALA A 333 2.45 -6.38 8.53
C ALA A 333 3.58 -6.65 7.52
N PRO A 334 4.59 -5.77 7.41
CA PRO A 334 5.79 -6.09 6.66
C PRO A 334 6.36 -7.43 7.13
N PRO A 335 6.84 -8.30 6.23
CA PRO A 335 7.53 -9.51 6.66
C PRO A 335 8.68 -9.12 7.58
N THR A 336 8.66 -9.63 8.81
CA THR A 336 9.75 -9.41 9.76
C THR A 336 11.04 -9.88 9.10
N LEU A 337 12.04 -8.99 9.01
CA LEU A 337 13.38 -9.41 8.61
C LEU A 337 13.80 -10.57 9.53
N PRO A 338 14.29 -11.70 8.99
CA PRO A 338 14.83 -12.74 9.83
C PRO A 338 15.94 -12.12 10.70
N PRO A 339 16.05 -12.50 11.98
CA PRO A 339 17.08 -11.96 12.85
C PRO A 339 18.44 -12.15 12.18
N THR A 340 19.20 -11.07 12.11
CA THR A 340 20.59 -11.11 11.65
C THR A 340 21.34 -12.09 12.54
N VAL A 341 21.66 -13.27 11.99
CA VAL A 341 22.54 -14.23 12.65
C VAL A 341 23.86 -13.50 12.89
N PRO A 342 24.33 -13.37 14.15
CA PRO A 342 25.62 -12.74 14.39
C PRO A 342 26.68 -13.55 13.65
N ALA A 343 27.53 -12.85 12.88
CA ALA A 343 28.67 -13.45 12.22
C ALA A 343 29.47 -14.26 13.25
N ALA A 344 29.62 -15.56 12.99
CA ALA A 344 30.37 -16.47 13.83
C ALA A 344 31.81 -15.95 13.97
N GLY A 345 32.10 -15.39 15.14
CA GLY A 345 33.43 -15.01 15.56
C GLY A 345 34.29 -16.26 15.76
N SER A 346 35.38 -16.31 15.02
CA SER A 346 36.68 -16.89 15.37
C SER A 346 36.71 -18.12 16.27
N ALA A 347 36.94 -19.27 15.62
CA ALA A 347 37.37 -20.50 16.25
C ALA A 347 38.66 -20.34 17.08
N LYS A 348 38.63 -20.88 18.31
CA LYS A 348 39.78 -21.53 18.96
C LYS A 348 39.28 -22.54 19.99
N GLY A 349 40.01 -23.65 20.11
CA GLY A 349 39.67 -24.95 20.73
C GLY A 349 39.24 -24.88 22.21
N THR A 350 38.78 -25.95 22.84
CA THR A 350 39.16 -27.38 22.73
C THR A 350 38.10 -28.25 23.43
N SER A 351 38.25 -29.56 23.22
CA SER A 351 37.38 -30.74 23.40
C SER A 351 37.02 -31.23 24.82
N ASN A 352 36.01 -32.13 24.82
CA ASN A 352 35.59 -33.17 25.79
C ASN A 352 34.72 -32.69 26.98
N ASP A 353 33.67 -33.37 27.45
CA ASP A 353 33.17 -34.75 27.27
C ASP A 353 31.69 -34.86 27.73
N SER A 354 31.03 -35.95 27.32
CA SER A 354 29.96 -36.70 28.00
C SER A 354 28.50 -36.18 28.15
N ASP A 355 27.61 -37.02 27.64
CA ASP A 355 26.37 -37.58 28.23
C ASP A 355 24.96 -36.95 28.06
N LYS A 356 24.19 -37.73 27.27
CA LYS A 356 22.76 -38.11 27.31
C LYS A 356 21.61 -37.15 26.92
N PRO A 357 20.52 -37.72 26.34
CA PRO A 357 19.47 -36.98 25.65
C PRO A 357 18.26 -36.70 26.56
N SER A 358 17.63 -35.55 26.41
CA SER A 358 16.27 -35.31 26.90
C SER A 358 15.45 -34.66 25.80
N GLY A 359 14.40 -35.37 25.39
CA GLY A 359 13.34 -34.81 24.57
C GLY A 359 12.48 -33.83 25.36
N SER A 360 11.97 -32.83 24.67
CA SER A 360 10.71 -32.18 25.01
C SER A 360 10.16 -31.50 23.77
N THR A 361 9.10 -32.10 23.25
CA THR A 361 8.21 -31.59 22.19
C THR A 361 7.66 -30.21 22.59
N GLN A 362 7.90 -29.17 21.80
CA GLN A 362 7.14 -27.92 21.88
C GLN A 362 5.92 -28.01 20.95
N PRO A 363 4.71 -27.63 21.41
CA PRO A 363 3.52 -27.63 20.57
C PRO A 363 3.52 -26.42 19.61
N ALA A 364 2.91 -26.63 18.44
CA ALA A 364 2.71 -25.61 17.41
C ALA A 364 1.80 -24.47 17.90
N PRO A 365 1.99 -23.21 17.46
CA PRO A 365 1.10 -22.12 17.82
C PRO A 365 -0.24 -22.22 17.08
N GLU A 366 -1.32 -22.19 17.85
CA GLU A 366 -2.70 -22.19 17.38
C GLU A 366 -3.04 -20.93 16.57
N SER A 367 -3.82 -21.13 15.51
CA SER A 367 -4.37 -20.07 14.65
C SER A 367 -5.34 -19.18 15.42
N SER A 368 -5.07 -17.87 15.46
CA SER A 368 -5.91 -16.83 16.04
C SER A 368 -7.29 -16.78 15.37
N LYS A 369 -8.35 -17.04 16.14
CA LYS A 369 -9.74 -16.80 15.72
C LYS A 369 -10.08 -15.29 15.82
N PRO A 370 -10.98 -14.77 14.97
CA PRO A 370 -11.38 -13.36 15.00
C PRO A 370 -12.13 -13.02 16.30
N ILE A 371 -11.79 -11.87 16.90
CA ILE A 371 -12.48 -11.30 18.06
C ILE A 371 -13.75 -10.60 17.56
N VAL A 372 -14.91 -11.11 17.97
CA VAL A 372 -16.21 -10.44 17.79
C VAL A 372 -16.45 -9.56 19.01
N VAL A 373 -16.60 -8.25 18.80
CA VAL A 373 -16.94 -7.29 19.87
C VAL A 373 -18.46 -7.20 19.96
N GLU A 374 -19.00 -7.53 21.13
CA GLU A 374 -20.43 -7.44 21.44
C GLU A 374 -20.81 -5.98 21.76
N PRO A 375 -21.97 -5.47 21.32
CA PRO A 375 -22.37 -4.09 21.58
C PRO A 375 -22.69 -3.85 23.07
N ALA A 376 -22.23 -2.72 23.60
CA ALA A 376 -22.42 -2.33 25.00
C ALA A 376 -23.91 -2.16 25.35
N GLN A 377 -24.35 -2.82 26.43
CA GLN A 377 -25.68 -2.63 27.00
C GLN A 377 -25.75 -1.29 27.77
N PRO A 378 -26.89 -0.58 27.73
CA PRO A 378 -27.05 0.69 28.43
C PRO A 378 -27.10 0.48 29.96
N ALA A 379 -26.33 1.29 30.69
CA ALA A 379 -26.27 1.26 32.15
C ALA A 379 -27.63 1.63 32.78
N GLY A 380 -28.16 0.75 33.62
CA GLY A 380 -29.40 0.95 34.35
C GLY A 380 -29.31 2.09 35.38
N VAL A 381 -30.33 2.95 35.36
CA VAL A 381 -30.56 4.02 36.34
C VAL A 381 -30.88 3.40 37.71
N LYS A 382 -30.07 3.69 38.73
CA LYS A 382 -30.44 3.44 40.13
C LYS A 382 -31.08 4.70 40.71
N GLU A 383 -32.39 4.64 40.96
CA GLU A 383 -33.10 5.62 41.77
C GLU A 383 -32.57 5.61 43.22
N ARG A 384 -32.40 6.79 43.81
CA ARG A 384 -32.07 6.96 45.23
C ARG A 384 -33.36 6.88 46.06
N PRO A 385 -33.37 6.20 47.22
CA PRO A 385 -34.47 6.33 48.17
C PRO A 385 -34.41 7.69 48.88
N ARG A 386 -35.59 8.19 49.26
CA ARG A 386 -35.83 9.46 49.97
C ARG A 386 -35.26 9.47 51.39
#